data_AF-A0A938GEA2-F1
#
_entry.id   AF-A0A938GEA2-F1
#
_cell.length_a   1.000
_cell.length_b   1.000
_cell.length_c   1.000
_cell.angle_alpha   90.00
_cell.angle_beta   90.00
_cell.angle_gamma   90.00
#
_symmetry.space_group_name_H-M   'P 1'
#
loop_
_entity.id
_entity.type
_entity.pdbx_description
1 polymer ?
#
loop_
_entity_poly.entity_id
_entity_poly.type
_entity_poly.pdbx_seq_one_letter_code
_entity_poly.pdbx_strand_id
1 'polypeptide(L)'
;MFYAGLQGFDFARAPALYLIGYFIVKTAGLAKDFSRDAIRRLFRRNYHIITKDRRPGLVLVKGAKGSRLLEKALCISEEGADRNGKPLKVLSRKMRRTFGDFAGKVGIQRSPPRWIREEPWLTKTVTFLERLV
;
A
#
# COMPACT_ATOMS: atom_id res chain seq x y z
N MET A 1 1.36 0.04 1.35
CA MET A 1 -0.01 0.46 1.72
C MET A 1 -0.94 0.16 0.56
N PHE A 2 -2.18 -0.23 0.84
CA PHE A 2 -3.19 -0.54 -0.18
C PHE A 2 -4.33 0.45 -0.09
N TYR A 3 -4.74 1.02 -1.22
CA TYR A 3 -5.89 1.88 -1.31
C TYR A 3 -6.78 1.46 -2.47
N ALA A 4 -8.06 1.80 -2.38
CA ALA A 4 -9.07 1.52 -3.39
C ALA A 4 -9.96 2.74 -3.64
N GLY A 5 -10.50 2.83 -4.85
CA GLY A 5 -11.57 3.77 -5.16
C GLY A 5 -12.88 3.24 -4.58
N LEU A 6 -13.54 4.04 -3.74
CA LEU A 6 -14.85 3.71 -3.18
C LEU A 6 -15.82 4.88 -3.41
N GLN A 7 -17.10 4.54 -3.49
CA GLN A 7 -18.23 5.46 -3.50
C GLN A 7 -19.27 5.01 -2.48
N GLY A 8 -20.24 5.86 -2.14
CA GLY A 8 -21.33 5.47 -1.25
C GLY A 8 -22.14 4.33 -1.86
N PHE A 9 -22.42 3.28 -1.07
CA PHE A 9 -23.19 2.13 -1.51
C PHE A 9 -24.70 2.35 -1.38
N ASP A 10 -25.13 3.20 -0.43
CA ASP A 10 -26.54 3.58 -0.21
C ASP A 10 -26.66 5.05 0.27
N PHE A 11 -25.67 5.88 -0.04
CA PHE A 11 -25.67 7.30 0.35
C PHE A 11 -24.88 8.14 -0.66
N ALA A 12 -25.24 9.42 -0.77
CA ALA A 12 -24.55 10.34 -1.66
C ALA A 12 -23.13 10.65 -1.14
N ARG A 13 -22.12 10.09 -1.81
CA ARG A 13 -20.72 10.45 -1.61
C ARG A 13 -19.93 10.31 -2.89
N ALA A 14 -19.28 11.40 -3.29
CA ALA A 14 -18.43 11.42 -4.47
C ALA A 14 -17.32 10.35 -4.37
N PRO A 15 -16.95 9.71 -5.48
CA PRO A 15 -15.84 8.76 -5.52
C PRO A 15 -14.56 9.37 -4.98
N ALA A 16 -13.88 8.62 -4.11
CA ALA A 16 -12.59 9.00 -3.53
C ALA A 16 -11.72 7.76 -3.33
N LEU A 17 -10.44 7.98 -3.04
CA LEU A 17 -9.49 6.93 -2.71
C LEU A 17 -9.38 6.78 -1.20
N TYR A 18 -9.43 5.53 -0.76
CA TYR A 18 -9.40 5.17 0.64
C TYR A 18 -8.27 4.19 0.91
N LEU A 19 -7.51 4.43 1.98
CA LEU A 19 -6.64 3.43 2.55
C LEU A 19 -7.51 2.30 3.11
N ILE A 20 -7.27 1.07 2.64
CA ILE A 20 -8.02 -0.13 3.03
C ILE A 20 -7.18 -1.12 3.84
N GLY A 21 -5.86 -0.93 3.85
CA GLY A 21 -4.95 -1.81 4.56
C GLY A 21 -3.50 -1.48 4.31
N TYR A 22 -2.63 -2.15 5.06
CA TYR A 22 -1.20 -2.05 4.88
C TYR A 22 -0.52 -3.39 5.19
N PHE A 23 0.65 -3.55 4.59
CA PHE A 23 1.44 -4.75 4.70
C PHE A 23 2.86 -4.35 5.06
N ILE A 24 3.34 -4.87 6.18
CA ILE A 24 4.71 -4.69 6.63
C ILE A 24 5.49 -5.87 6.06
N VAL A 25 6.47 -5.59 5.20
CA VAL A 25 7.30 -6.65 4.61
C VAL A 25 8.31 -7.13 5.65
N LYS A 26 8.24 -8.42 6.02
CA LYS A 26 9.28 -9.09 6.83
C LYS A 26 10.40 -9.64 5.96
N THR A 27 10.06 -10.13 4.78
CA THR A 27 10.98 -10.77 3.84
C THR A 27 10.41 -10.64 2.44
N ALA A 28 11.27 -10.31 1.47
CA ALA A 28 10.93 -10.33 0.05
C ALA A 28 12.15 -10.74 -0.78
N GLY A 29 11.94 -11.42 -1.90
CA GLY A 29 13.00 -11.80 -2.84
C GLY A 29 12.47 -12.65 -3.99
N LEU A 30 13.32 -12.94 -4.98
CA LEU A 30 12.95 -13.88 -6.03
C LEU A 30 12.98 -15.30 -5.46
N ALA A 31 12.05 -16.15 -5.90
CA ALA A 31 11.98 -17.54 -5.45
C ALA A 31 13.28 -18.33 -5.70
N LYS A 32 14.03 -17.96 -6.75
CA LYS A 32 15.32 -18.56 -7.08
C LYS A 32 16.41 -18.24 -6.03
N ASP A 33 16.30 -17.12 -5.33
CA ASP A 33 17.27 -16.66 -4.34
C ASP A 33 17.07 -17.35 -2.98
N PHE A 34 15.97 -18.09 -2.78
CA PHE A 34 15.70 -18.86 -1.57
C PHE A 34 16.04 -20.34 -1.74
N SER A 35 16.69 -20.93 -0.72
CA SER A 35 16.83 -22.38 -0.62
C SER A 35 15.45 -23.06 -0.49
N ARG A 36 15.34 -24.35 -0.87
CA ARG A 36 14.07 -25.10 -0.72
C ARG A 36 13.60 -25.12 0.73
N ASP A 37 14.52 -25.26 1.68
CA ASP A 37 14.19 -25.27 3.11
C ASP A 37 13.76 -23.90 3.62
N ALA A 38 14.38 -22.82 3.13
CA ALA A 38 13.93 -21.47 3.43
C ALA A 38 12.50 -21.24 2.93
N ILE A 39 12.18 -21.71 1.71
CA ILE A 39 10.82 -21.61 1.16
C ILE A 39 9.83 -22.40 2.01
N ARG A 40 10.12 -23.68 2.31
CA ARG A 40 9.25 -24.51 3.17
C ARG A 40 9.05 -23.86 4.53
N ARG A 41 10.11 -23.41 5.19
CA ARG A 41 10.03 -22.78 6.52
C ARG A 41 9.21 -21.48 6.50
N LEU A 42 9.46 -20.60 5.54
CA LEU A 42 8.88 -19.25 5.51
C LEU A 42 7.48 -19.20 4.87
N PHE A 43 7.22 -20.08 3.89
CA PHE A 43 6.03 -20.04 3.03
C PHE A 43 5.19 -21.33 3.07
N ARG A 44 5.39 -22.26 4.02
CA ARG A 44 4.63 -23.53 4.14
C ARG A 44 3.10 -23.44 4.06
N ARG A 45 2.51 -22.27 4.36
CA ARG A 45 1.06 -22.07 4.30
C ARG A 45 0.55 -21.71 2.90
N ASN A 46 1.43 -21.64 1.90
CA ASN A 46 1.09 -21.32 0.52
C ASN A 46 1.35 -22.55 -0.35
N TYR A 47 0.30 -23.37 -0.52
CA TYR A 47 0.37 -24.63 -1.28
C TYR A 47 0.99 -24.45 -2.68
N HIS A 48 0.62 -23.39 -3.38
CA HIS A 48 1.11 -23.09 -4.73
C HIS A 48 2.63 -22.85 -4.81
N ILE A 49 3.26 -22.36 -3.74
CA ILE A 49 4.71 -22.12 -3.70
C ILE A 49 5.46 -23.44 -3.46
N ILE A 50 4.83 -24.40 -2.78
CA ILE A 50 5.43 -25.68 -2.40
C ILE A 50 5.36 -26.69 -3.55
N THR A 51 4.30 -26.63 -4.36
CA THR A 51 3.96 -27.65 -5.36
C THR A 51 4.28 -27.27 -6.79
N LYS A 52 4.49 -25.98 -7.11
CA LYS A 52 4.77 -25.52 -8.47
C LYS A 52 6.24 -25.27 -8.71
N ASP A 53 6.66 -25.50 -9.95
CA ASP A 53 8.00 -25.20 -10.42
C ASP A 53 8.31 -23.70 -10.33
N ARG A 54 9.56 -23.41 -9.94
CA ARG A 54 10.05 -22.05 -9.70
C ARG A 54 10.17 -21.29 -11.00
N ARG A 55 9.09 -20.65 -11.43
CA ARG A 55 9.12 -19.79 -12.62
C ARG A 55 10.17 -18.68 -12.46
N PRO A 56 11.00 -18.42 -13.48
CA PRO A 56 11.93 -17.30 -13.46
C PRO A 56 11.12 -16.01 -13.39
N GLY A 57 11.21 -15.31 -12.25
CA GLY A 57 10.44 -14.08 -11.99
C GLY A 57 9.39 -14.18 -10.88
N LEU A 58 9.19 -15.35 -10.26
CA LEU A 58 8.33 -15.45 -9.08
C LEU A 58 8.93 -14.66 -7.91
N VAL A 59 8.25 -13.61 -7.46
CA VAL A 59 8.61 -12.86 -6.25
C VAL A 59 7.83 -13.41 -5.06
N LEU A 60 8.55 -13.73 -3.99
CA LEU A 60 7.96 -14.18 -2.73
C LEU A 60 8.02 -13.04 -1.73
N VAL A 61 6.88 -12.71 -1.11
CA VAL A 61 6.78 -11.67 -0.09
C VAL A 61 6.08 -12.24 1.14
N LYS A 62 6.69 -12.07 2.31
CA LYS A 62 6.13 -12.49 3.61
C LYS A 62 5.90 -11.27 4.49
N GLY A 63 4.71 -11.21 5.09
CA GLY A 63 4.32 -10.13 6.00
C GLY A 63 4.89 -10.31 7.40
N ALA A 64 5.19 -9.20 8.06
CA ALA A 64 5.48 -9.14 9.48
C ALA A 64 4.18 -9.09 10.30
N LYS A 65 4.31 -9.33 11.62
CA LYS A 65 3.25 -9.05 12.59
C LYS A 65 2.87 -7.57 12.48
N GLY A 66 1.57 -7.26 12.50
CA GLY A 66 1.05 -5.89 12.39
C GLY A 66 0.51 -5.52 11.00
N SER A 67 0.76 -6.30 9.96
CA SER A 67 0.06 -6.17 8.67
C SER A 67 -1.44 -6.42 8.84
N ARG A 68 -2.31 -5.59 8.25
CA ARG A 68 -3.77 -5.72 8.41
C ARG A 68 -4.58 -5.05 7.29
N LEU A 69 -5.79 -5.53 7.11
CA LEU A 69 -6.88 -4.75 6.50
C LEU A 69 -7.51 -3.87 7.59
N LEU A 70 -8.00 -2.69 7.21
CA LEU A 70 -8.70 -1.80 8.12
C LEU A 70 -10.17 -2.21 8.21
N GLU A 71 -10.74 -2.18 9.41
CA GLU A 71 -12.18 -2.38 9.60
C GLU A 71 -13.00 -1.29 8.92
N LYS A 72 -12.46 -0.06 8.91
CA LYS A 72 -13.06 1.10 8.22
C LYS A 72 -12.07 1.68 7.24
N ALA A 73 -12.50 1.81 5.99
CA ALA A 73 -11.72 2.45 4.95
C ALA A 73 -11.52 3.94 5.28
N LEU A 74 -10.27 4.41 5.21
CA LEU A 74 -9.93 5.80 5.55
C LEU A 74 -9.75 6.63 4.29
N CYS A 75 -10.55 7.68 4.12
CA CYS A 75 -10.43 8.59 2.98
C CYS A 75 -9.07 9.31 2.98
N ILE A 76 -8.26 9.10 1.95
CA ILE A 76 -6.91 9.70 1.84
C ILE A 76 -6.80 10.72 0.70
N SER A 77 -7.78 10.77 -0.20
CA SER A 77 -7.76 11.71 -1.31
C SER A 77 -8.70 12.88 -1.13
N GLU A 78 -8.41 13.95 -1.85
CA GLU A 78 -9.34 15.02 -2.21
C GLU A 78 -9.31 15.23 -3.73
N GLU A 79 -10.19 16.10 -4.23
CA GLU A 79 -10.13 16.52 -5.62
C GLU A 79 -9.08 17.62 -5.80
N GLY A 80 -8.22 17.45 -6.80
CA GLY A 80 -7.30 18.45 -7.29
C GLY A 80 -7.35 18.49 -8.82
N ALA A 81 -6.32 19.04 -9.45
CA ALA A 81 -6.22 19.12 -10.89
C ALA A 81 -4.88 18.56 -11.40
N ASP A 82 -4.89 18.03 -12.62
CA ASP A 82 -3.67 17.74 -13.37
C ASP A 82 -3.05 19.03 -13.95
N ARG A 83 -1.95 18.90 -14.71
CA ARG A 83 -1.26 20.03 -15.33
C ARG A 83 -2.10 20.79 -16.36
N ASN A 84 -3.18 20.18 -16.85
CA ASN A 84 -4.10 20.75 -17.83
C ASN A 84 -5.41 21.22 -17.17
N GLY A 85 -5.47 21.28 -15.84
CA GLY A 85 -6.67 21.69 -15.11
C GLY A 85 -7.76 20.61 -15.00
N LYS A 86 -7.52 19.38 -15.49
CA LYS A 86 -8.53 18.32 -15.41
C LYS A 86 -8.63 17.75 -14.00
N PRO A 87 -9.83 17.43 -13.50
CA PRO A 87 -10.01 16.84 -12.17
C PRO A 87 -9.17 15.58 -11.97
N LEU A 88 -8.50 15.50 -10.81
CA LEU A 88 -7.62 14.39 -10.45
C LEU A 88 -7.76 14.09 -8.96
N LYS A 89 -7.81 12.80 -8.59
CA LYS A 89 -7.71 12.42 -7.17
C LYS A 89 -6.26 12.54 -6.70
N VAL A 90 -6.04 13.47 -5.78
CA VAL A 90 -4.74 13.79 -5.18
C VAL A 90 -4.75 13.45 -3.70
N LEU A 91 -3.58 13.25 -3.11
CA LEU A 91 -3.44 13.08 -1.67
C LEU A 91 -3.98 14.33 -0.96
N SER A 92 -4.86 14.14 0.02
CA SER A 92 -5.51 15.27 0.69
C SER A 92 -4.51 16.13 1.45
N ARG A 93 -4.81 17.43 1.62
CA ARG A 93 -3.96 18.33 2.44
C ARG A 93 -3.73 17.77 3.84
N LYS A 94 -4.76 17.14 4.43
CA LYS A 94 -4.65 16.46 5.72
C LYS A 94 -3.62 15.33 5.67
N MET A 95 -3.71 14.45 4.67
CA MET A 95 -2.80 13.31 4.56
C MET A 95 -1.38 13.70 4.15
N ARG A 96 -1.17 14.84 3.48
CA ARG A 96 0.17 15.38 3.20
C ARG A 96 0.95 15.73 4.47
N ARG A 97 0.25 16.10 5.56
CA ARG A 97 0.90 16.33 6.88
C ARG A 97 1.45 15.05 7.51
N THR A 98 1.07 13.90 6.99
CA THR A 98 1.52 12.58 7.44
C THR A 98 2.51 11.97 6.46
N PHE A 99 2.16 11.92 5.17
CA PHE A 99 2.92 11.20 4.15
C PHE A 99 3.90 12.08 3.36
N GLY A 100 3.90 13.39 3.59
CA GLY A 100 4.59 14.36 2.74
C GLY A 100 3.85 14.56 1.42
N ASP A 101 4.58 14.99 0.39
CA ASP A 101 4.05 15.34 -0.93
C ASP A 101 4.50 14.40 -2.06
N PHE A 102 5.24 13.34 -1.70
CA PHE A 102 5.87 12.41 -2.64
C PHE A 102 6.77 13.11 -3.69
N ALA A 103 7.58 14.08 -3.25
CA ALA A 103 8.42 14.90 -4.13
C ALA A 103 7.56 15.60 -5.21
N GLY A 104 6.49 16.25 -4.77
CA GLY A 104 5.50 16.91 -5.61
C GLY A 104 4.52 15.99 -6.35
N LYS A 105 4.65 14.65 -6.28
CA LYS A 105 3.79 13.69 -7.02
C LYS A 105 2.54 13.28 -6.23
N VAL A 106 1.77 14.26 -5.78
CA VAL A 106 0.57 14.08 -4.94
C VAL A 106 -0.60 13.40 -5.65
N GLY A 107 -0.61 13.31 -6.98
CA GLY A 107 -1.62 12.55 -7.72
C GLY A 107 -1.53 11.06 -7.40
N ILE A 108 -2.61 10.47 -6.88
CA ILE A 108 -2.66 9.07 -6.42
C ILE A 108 -3.76 8.26 -7.11
N GLN A 109 -4.48 8.84 -8.08
CA GLN A 109 -5.51 8.14 -8.86
C GLN A 109 -4.98 6.93 -9.65
N ARG A 110 -3.72 7.00 -10.07
CA ARG A 110 -3.04 5.88 -10.72
C ARG A 110 -2.16 5.17 -9.70
N SER A 111 -1.86 3.91 -9.96
CA SER A 111 -1.12 3.04 -9.05
C SER A 111 0.41 2.95 -9.25
N PRO A 112 1.18 3.97 -9.74
CA PRO A 112 2.62 3.88 -9.58
C PRO A 112 2.95 3.94 -8.08
N PRO A 113 3.94 3.16 -7.60
CA PRO A 113 4.38 3.24 -6.22
C PRO A 113 4.70 4.69 -5.80
N ARG A 114 4.35 5.02 -4.57
CA ARG A 114 4.75 6.27 -3.91
C ARG A 114 5.68 5.90 -2.77
N TRP A 115 6.85 6.52 -2.76
CA TRP A 115 7.90 6.24 -1.79
C TRP A 115 7.94 7.38 -0.76
N ILE A 116 8.03 6.99 0.50
CA ILE A 116 8.28 7.90 1.62
C ILE A 116 9.62 7.44 2.18
N ARG A 117 10.66 8.23 1.95
CA ARG A 117 12.05 7.87 2.32
C ARG A 117 12.64 8.82 3.34
N GLU A 118 12.12 10.03 3.41
CA GLU A 118 12.70 11.13 4.16
C GLU A 118 11.98 11.34 5.50
N GLU A 119 12.73 11.77 6.49
CA GLU A 119 12.16 12.29 7.73
C GLU A 119 11.63 13.72 7.52
N PRO A 120 10.62 14.16 8.28
CA PRO A 120 9.93 13.43 9.36
C PRO A 120 8.81 12.51 8.83
N TRP A 121 8.62 12.40 7.52
CA TRP A 121 7.47 11.74 6.91
C TRP A 121 7.47 10.24 7.12
N LEU A 122 8.64 9.61 7.12
CA LEU A 122 8.77 8.18 7.41
C LEU A 122 8.24 7.86 8.82
N THR A 123 8.78 8.53 9.85
CA THR A 123 8.33 8.34 11.23
C THR A 123 6.85 8.65 11.38
N LYS A 124 6.37 9.78 10.83
CA LYS A 124 4.95 10.15 10.88
C LYS A 124 4.04 9.10 10.23
N THR A 125 4.47 8.52 9.12
CA THR A 125 3.71 7.48 8.40
C THR A 125 3.59 6.23 9.25
N VAL A 126 4.71 5.75 9.82
CA VAL A 126 4.72 4.55 10.67
C VAL A 126 3.81 4.76 11.88
N THR A 127 4.02 5.84 12.64
CA THR A 127 3.20 6.18 13.82
C THR A 127 1.72 6.32 13.46
N PHE A 128 1.42 6.91 12.31
CA PHE A 128 0.04 7.02 11.84
C PHE A 128 -0.58 5.65 11.57
N LEU A 129 0.11 4.75 10.85
CA LEU A 129 -0.40 3.41 10.55
C LEU A 129 -0.60 2.57 11.81
N GLU A 130 0.29 2.70 12.80
CA GLU A 130 0.19 2.02 14.09
C GLU A 130 -0.99 2.52 14.94
N ARG A 131 -1.47 3.75 14.71
CA ARG A 131 -2.64 4.34 15.38
C ARG A 131 -3.97 4.04 14.68
N LEU A 132 -3.97 3.43 13.50
CA LEU A 132 -5.20 2.97 12.84
C LEU A 132 -5.72 1.66 13.45
N VAL A 133 -5.31 1.37 14.68
CA VAL A 133 -5.46 0.11 15.42
C VAL A 133 -6.35 0.34 16.62
#